data_AF-A0A4Q2Y0L5-F1
#
_entry.id   AF-A0A4Q2Y0L5-F1
#
_cell.length_a   1.000
_cell.length_b   1.000
_cell.length_c   1.000
_cell.angle_alpha   90.00
_cell.angle_beta   90.00
_cell.angle_gamma   90.00
#
_symmetry.space_group_name_H-M   'P 1'
#
loop_
_entity.id
_entity.type
_entity.pdbx_description
1 polymer ?
#
loop_
_entity_poly.entity_id
_entity_poly.type
_entity_poly.pdbx_seq_one_letter_code
_entity_poly.pdbx_strand_id
1 'polypeptide(L)'
;MHRFRAFLLPLSLLLLVGLIVFLRPDRDAASTKTPARPGPREVISTEILSHPDLAEWTAPQRKRKAPSAQELPRLLELAKERSATMKRLISAAPQQALENAISPASYDALPEELKPWFERPFAQTATLKVMPVCAPGVSLEPDRLLEMEGRNWNASVYGWRKGQLSKQDTPLVGITLDGVAAISEGFFQMVPRDEEAYASALPMGNAHPDQDFSTGEPLGGTPVVAVMGGKQYRFSNTASLEDTNRKLAALEISPAPKTGANVVFAAPAPAADGGIDWAAAMAEVKIQASVWTESAKDVFCIRVDFSNRTGAPSSPTELANLMNGPVASSILQMSYGKTTVNATVSSTTIRMPHPTGTYLPSKNTELHADAIAAYKAVAGANSLNGYDIVVVHFASIGMEGGGITYAGYADLVGNRQWLQGPLFSSVTIHEFGHNYGIGHASFWQTSNGSVTGTGTTVEYGDHTDIMGDGPAPEGHFHMQAKQFLNWFPTANDNWQDATTTGSGTRRIYRFDSAETSGVLRGVRVTKASGPSPEYYWLGYRPGLATLPSFRNGAYVLWQRPGEARSWVIDTT
;
A
#
# COMPACT_ATOMS: atom_id res chain seq x y z
N MET A 1 74.21 -32.43 -10.49
CA MET A 1 74.69 -31.30 -11.31
C MET A 1 73.46 -30.61 -11.91
N HIS A 2 73.43 -29.27 -11.84
CA HIS A 2 72.44 -28.29 -12.38
C HIS A 2 70.96 -28.52 -12.02
N ARG A 3 70.36 -27.90 -10.99
CA ARG A 3 70.08 -26.46 -10.73
C ARG A 3 69.41 -25.72 -11.89
N PHE A 4 68.09 -25.55 -11.79
CA PHE A 4 67.44 -24.24 -11.99
C PHE A 4 66.32 -24.08 -10.96
N ARG A 5 66.44 -23.03 -10.14
CA ARG A 5 65.40 -22.49 -9.27
C ARG A 5 64.76 -21.32 -10.02
N ALA A 6 63.42 -21.24 -10.01
CA ALA A 6 62.70 -19.99 -10.11
C ALA A 6 61.58 -20.02 -9.06
N PHE A 7 61.55 -18.97 -8.24
CA PHE A 7 60.61 -18.71 -7.16
C PHE A 7 59.22 -18.32 -7.71
N LEU A 8 58.14 -18.83 -7.11
CA LEU A 8 57.06 -18.02 -6.52
C LEU A 8 56.02 -18.93 -5.81
N LEU A 9 55.73 -18.57 -4.56
CA LEU A 9 54.77 -19.17 -3.61
C LEU A 9 53.33 -18.61 -3.88
N PRO A 10 52.28 -19.06 -3.17
CA PRO A 10 51.04 -19.57 -3.75
C PRO A 10 49.89 -18.56 -3.73
N LEU A 11 49.01 -18.61 -4.73
CA LEU A 11 47.72 -17.92 -4.69
C LEU A 11 46.68 -18.91 -4.16
N SER A 12 46.50 -18.91 -2.84
CA SER A 12 45.37 -19.53 -2.16
C SER A 12 44.42 -18.43 -1.71
N LEU A 13 43.11 -18.71 -1.84
CA LEU A 13 41.98 -17.98 -1.24
C LEU A 13 41.40 -16.81 -2.05
N LEU A 14 40.60 -17.12 -3.08
CA LEU A 14 39.51 -16.25 -3.59
C LEU A 14 38.61 -17.04 -4.55
N LEU A 15 37.66 -17.81 -4.00
CA LEU A 15 36.49 -18.33 -4.73
C LEU A 15 35.55 -19.06 -3.75
N LEU A 16 34.78 -18.30 -2.97
CA LEU A 16 33.65 -18.86 -2.22
C LEU A 16 32.60 -17.82 -1.80
N VAL A 17 32.02 -17.03 -2.73
CA VAL A 17 30.70 -16.37 -2.53
C VAL A 17 30.00 -16.17 -3.88
N GLY A 18 29.75 -17.26 -4.62
CA GLY A 18 29.10 -17.19 -5.93
C GLY A 18 28.26 -18.41 -6.29
N LEU A 19 27.80 -19.17 -5.29
CA LEU A 19 27.09 -20.43 -5.55
C LEU A 19 26.07 -20.78 -4.44
N ILE A 20 25.03 -19.97 -4.28
CA ILE A 20 23.76 -20.41 -3.68
C ILE A 20 22.62 -19.80 -4.51
N VAL A 21 22.44 -20.26 -5.76
CA VAL A 21 21.15 -20.28 -6.50
C VAL A 21 21.13 -21.41 -7.55
N PHE A 22 22.27 -21.96 -8.01
CA PHE A 22 22.25 -23.10 -8.93
C PHE A 22 22.46 -24.46 -8.25
N LEU A 23 21.40 -25.01 -7.69
CA LEU A 23 21.19 -26.46 -7.63
C LEU A 23 19.79 -26.75 -8.17
N ARG A 24 19.72 -27.29 -9.39
CA ARG A 24 18.53 -27.95 -9.91
C ARG A 24 18.24 -29.16 -9.00
N PRO A 25 17.04 -29.31 -8.42
CA PRO A 25 16.59 -30.61 -7.99
C PRO A 25 16.12 -31.38 -9.22
N ASP A 26 16.49 -32.65 -9.29
CA ASP A 26 16.01 -33.59 -10.29
C ASP A 26 14.48 -33.58 -10.39
N ARG A 27 14.02 -33.69 -11.63
CA ARG A 27 12.65 -34.13 -11.93
C ARG A 27 12.48 -35.52 -11.32
N ASP A 28 11.32 -35.72 -10.68
CA ASP A 28 10.82 -36.99 -10.12
C ASP A 28 10.96 -37.16 -8.60
N ALA A 29 10.26 -36.29 -7.84
CA ALA A 29 9.52 -36.67 -6.64
C ALA A 29 8.61 -35.51 -6.23
N ALA A 30 7.48 -35.35 -6.93
CA ALA A 30 6.39 -34.51 -6.43
C ALA A 30 5.85 -35.15 -5.14
N SER A 31 6.35 -34.69 -3.98
CA SER A 31 5.69 -34.92 -2.70
C SER A 31 4.35 -34.20 -2.76
N THR A 32 3.30 -34.96 -3.01
CA THR A 32 1.89 -34.56 -2.89
C THR A 32 1.59 -34.16 -1.45
N LYS A 33 1.99 -32.95 -1.05
CA LYS A 33 1.31 -32.25 0.03
C LYS A 33 0.17 -31.47 -0.62
N THR A 34 -1.00 -32.08 -0.57
CA THR A 34 -2.28 -31.42 -0.82
C THR A 34 -2.25 -30.05 -0.14
N PRO A 35 -2.57 -28.95 -0.83
CA PRO A 35 -2.67 -27.65 -0.18
C PRO A 35 -3.64 -27.77 0.99
N ALA A 36 -3.22 -27.33 2.17
CA ALA A 36 -4.07 -27.31 3.34
C ALA A 36 -5.36 -26.58 2.96
N ARG A 37 -6.49 -27.27 3.09
CA ARG A 37 -7.83 -26.68 2.98
C ARG A 37 -7.81 -25.43 3.88
N PRO A 38 -8.27 -24.25 3.42
CA PRO A 38 -8.44 -23.12 4.33
C PRO A 38 -9.27 -23.62 5.51
N GLY A 39 -8.71 -23.49 6.72
CA GLY A 39 -9.40 -23.89 7.94
C GLY A 39 -10.78 -23.21 7.99
N PRO A 40 -11.78 -23.81 8.67
CA PRO A 40 -13.05 -23.14 8.87
C PRO A 40 -12.79 -21.73 9.44
N ARG A 41 -13.44 -20.70 8.88
CA ARG A 41 -13.45 -19.35 9.46
C ARG A 41 -13.80 -19.51 10.94
N GLU A 42 -12.86 -19.17 11.82
CA GLU A 42 -13.09 -19.18 13.26
C GLU A 42 -14.29 -18.27 13.54
N VAL A 43 -15.37 -18.84 14.07
CA VAL A 43 -16.53 -18.04 14.49
C VAL A 43 -16.15 -17.40 15.80
N ILE A 44 -15.80 -16.12 15.76
CA ILE A 44 -15.48 -15.35 16.95
C ILE A 44 -16.78 -15.09 17.69
N SER A 45 -16.93 -15.66 18.90
CA SER A 45 -18.10 -15.38 19.74
C SER A 45 -18.16 -13.88 20.09
N THR A 46 -19.33 -13.28 19.86
CA THR A 46 -19.60 -11.87 20.16
C THR A 46 -20.44 -11.68 21.43
N GLU A 47 -20.71 -12.73 22.20
CA GLU A 47 -21.57 -12.68 23.39
C GLU A 47 -21.10 -11.64 24.42
N ILE A 48 -19.79 -11.54 24.63
CA ILE A 48 -19.20 -10.56 25.55
C ILE A 48 -19.45 -9.10 25.10
N LEU A 49 -19.65 -8.87 23.80
CA LEU A 49 -19.89 -7.53 23.27
C LEU A 49 -21.27 -6.99 23.66
N SER A 50 -22.21 -7.88 23.96
CA SER A 50 -23.57 -7.59 24.40
C SER A 50 -23.80 -7.97 25.87
N HIS A 51 -22.74 -8.14 26.67
CA HIS A 51 -22.87 -8.55 28.07
C HIS A 51 -23.73 -7.53 28.85
N PRO A 52 -24.74 -7.96 29.65
CA PRO A 52 -25.64 -7.04 30.35
C PRO A 52 -24.94 -5.98 31.21
N ASP A 53 -23.91 -6.38 31.97
CA ASP A 53 -23.12 -5.46 32.79
C ASP A 53 -22.33 -4.43 31.98
N LEU A 54 -22.06 -4.69 30.69
CA LEU A 54 -21.42 -3.74 29.77
C LEU A 54 -22.45 -2.93 28.98
N ALA A 55 -23.71 -3.39 28.89
CA ALA A 55 -24.74 -2.77 28.05
C ALA A 55 -25.00 -1.31 28.41
N GLU A 56 -24.94 -0.96 29.71
CA GLU A 56 -25.05 0.44 30.17
C GLU A 56 -23.92 1.32 29.61
N TRP A 57 -22.72 0.75 29.44
CA TRP A 57 -21.51 1.45 29.00
C TRP A 57 -21.35 1.49 27.48
N THR A 58 -22.05 0.62 26.75
CA THR A 58 -22.06 0.58 25.27
C THR A 58 -23.27 1.27 24.65
N ALA A 59 -24.31 1.61 25.43
CA ALA A 59 -25.52 2.24 24.93
C ALA A 59 -25.36 3.76 24.65
N PRO A 60 -26.07 4.36 23.67
CA PRO A 60 -25.97 5.78 23.25
C PRO A 60 -26.23 6.90 24.30
N GLN A 61 -26.26 6.61 25.59
CA GLN A 61 -26.71 7.55 26.63
C GLN A 61 -25.61 8.52 27.12
N ARG A 62 -25.94 9.82 27.19
CA ARG A 62 -25.03 10.91 27.60
C ARG A 62 -24.80 11.07 29.10
N LYS A 63 -25.63 10.49 29.97
CA LYS A 63 -25.53 10.67 31.43
C LYS A 63 -25.51 9.33 32.13
N ARG A 64 -24.36 8.96 32.68
CA ARG A 64 -24.17 7.74 33.46
C ARG A 64 -23.67 8.08 34.87
N LYS A 65 -24.08 7.31 35.86
CA LYS A 65 -23.50 7.40 37.20
C LYS A 65 -22.15 6.69 37.17
N ALA A 66 -21.13 7.28 37.79
CA ALA A 66 -19.84 6.60 37.93
C ALA A 66 -20.02 5.23 38.61
N PRO A 67 -19.29 4.19 38.18
CA PRO A 67 -19.39 2.88 38.80
C PRO A 67 -18.96 2.97 40.26
N SER A 68 -19.61 2.24 41.15
CA SER A 68 -19.19 2.16 42.54
C SER A 68 -17.84 1.45 42.65
N ALA A 69 -17.14 1.67 43.77
CA ALA A 69 -15.86 1.00 44.05
C ALA A 69 -15.99 -0.54 44.07
N GLN A 70 -17.19 -1.07 44.31
CA GLN A 70 -17.47 -2.51 44.30
C GLN A 70 -17.72 -3.06 42.88
N GLU A 71 -18.28 -2.24 41.98
CA GLU A 71 -18.60 -2.64 40.60
C GLU A 71 -17.38 -2.53 39.67
N LEU A 72 -16.51 -1.55 39.90
CA LEU A 72 -15.38 -1.24 39.01
C LEU A 72 -14.45 -2.46 38.73
N PRO A 73 -14.07 -3.30 39.71
CA PRO A 73 -13.23 -4.46 39.44
C PRO A 73 -13.87 -5.45 38.46
N ARG A 74 -15.17 -5.72 38.63
CA ARG A 74 -15.92 -6.62 37.75
C ARG A 74 -16.05 -6.06 36.33
N LEU A 75 -16.33 -4.76 36.22
CA LEU A 75 -16.41 -4.07 34.93
C LEU A 75 -15.07 -4.10 34.19
N LEU A 76 -13.95 -3.96 34.90
CA LEU A 76 -12.61 -4.05 34.32
C LEU A 76 -12.28 -5.43 33.77
N GLU A 77 -12.70 -6.51 34.45
CA GLU A 77 -12.55 -7.87 33.92
C GLU A 77 -13.32 -8.05 32.61
N LEU A 78 -14.60 -7.67 32.60
CA LEU A 78 -15.44 -7.75 31.41
C LEU A 78 -14.92 -6.86 30.27
N ALA A 79 -14.42 -5.67 30.58
CA ALA A 79 -13.83 -4.78 29.58
C ALA A 79 -12.57 -5.38 28.95
N LYS A 80 -11.74 -6.09 29.72
CA LYS A 80 -10.57 -6.83 29.19
C LYS A 80 -11.00 -7.97 28.26
N GLU A 81 -12.04 -8.72 28.63
CA GLU A 81 -12.59 -9.78 27.78
C GLU A 81 -13.18 -9.20 26.49
N ARG A 82 -13.95 -8.11 26.57
CA ARG A 82 -14.43 -7.36 25.41
C ARG A 82 -13.26 -6.92 24.52
N SER A 83 -12.23 -6.32 25.10
CA SER A 83 -11.04 -5.84 24.39
C SER A 83 -10.37 -6.97 23.60
N ALA A 84 -10.18 -8.14 24.22
CA ALA A 84 -9.59 -9.31 23.56
C ALA A 84 -10.44 -9.81 22.39
N THR A 85 -11.77 -9.78 22.52
CA THR A 85 -12.69 -10.13 21.42
C THR A 85 -12.69 -9.09 20.30
N MET A 86 -12.74 -7.80 20.64
CA MET A 86 -12.71 -6.71 19.67
C MET A 86 -11.42 -6.68 18.87
N LYS A 87 -10.25 -6.92 19.49
CA LYS A 87 -8.97 -7.03 18.77
C LYS A 87 -8.99 -8.16 17.73
N ARG A 88 -9.52 -9.33 18.09
CA ARG A 88 -9.66 -10.46 17.15
C ARG A 88 -10.61 -10.12 16.01
N LEU A 89 -11.74 -9.47 16.31
CA LEU A 89 -12.67 -9.00 15.27
C LEU A 89 -12.03 -7.97 14.36
N ILE A 90 -11.29 -7.00 14.89
CA ILE A 90 -10.59 -5.99 14.07
C ILE A 90 -9.69 -6.69 13.04
N SER A 91 -8.88 -7.65 13.47
CA SER A 91 -7.94 -8.34 12.57
C SER A 91 -8.62 -9.32 11.59
N ALA A 92 -9.64 -10.07 12.03
CA ALA A 92 -10.21 -11.16 11.23
C ALA A 92 -11.50 -10.76 10.46
N ALA A 93 -12.27 -9.83 10.99
CA ALA A 93 -13.57 -9.41 10.50
C ALA A 93 -13.82 -7.90 10.78
N PRO A 94 -13.02 -6.98 10.18
CA PRO A 94 -13.06 -5.55 10.52
C PRO A 94 -14.43 -4.91 10.31
N GLN A 95 -15.22 -5.38 9.33
CA GLN A 95 -16.60 -4.94 9.15
C GLN A 95 -17.46 -5.25 10.39
N GLN A 96 -17.41 -6.50 10.86
CA GLN A 96 -18.15 -6.92 12.06
C GLN A 96 -17.66 -6.18 13.31
N ALA A 97 -16.36 -5.88 13.40
CA ALA A 97 -15.83 -5.05 14.48
C ALA A 97 -16.47 -3.66 14.50
N LEU A 98 -16.58 -3.01 13.34
CA LEU A 98 -17.22 -1.69 13.22
C LEU A 98 -18.71 -1.73 13.54
N GLU A 99 -19.42 -2.80 13.14
CA GLU A 99 -20.84 -3.01 13.47
C GLU A 99 -21.08 -3.19 14.98
N ASN A 100 -20.08 -3.64 15.74
CA ASN A 100 -20.15 -3.84 17.20
C ASN A 100 -19.45 -2.73 18.00
N ALA A 101 -18.92 -1.72 17.33
CA ALA A 101 -18.21 -0.61 17.95
C ALA A 101 -19.16 0.27 18.77
N ILE A 102 -18.66 0.78 19.90
CA ILE A 102 -19.38 1.82 20.64
C ILE A 102 -19.37 3.16 19.86
N SER A 103 -20.36 4.00 20.11
CA SER A 103 -20.44 5.32 19.49
C SER A 103 -19.44 6.32 20.10
N PRO A 104 -19.09 7.42 19.39
CA PRO A 104 -18.24 8.47 19.95
C PRO A 104 -18.78 9.02 21.27
N ALA A 105 -20.09 9.27 21.34
CA ALA A 105 -20.74 9.75 22.56
C ALA A 105 -20.63 8.74 23.72
N SER A 106 -20.74 7.45 23.41
CA SER A 106 -20.57 6.38 24.40
C SER A 106 -19.14 6.30 24.92
N TYR A 107 -18.15 6.43 24.03
CA TYR A 107 -16.72 6.43 24.37
C TYR A 107 -16.35 7.63 25.25
N ASP A 108 -16.82 8.83 24.92
CA ASP A 108 -16.58 10.04 25.70
C ASP A 108 -17.16 9.95 27.12
N ALA A 109 -18.28 9.24 27.27
CA ALA A 109 -18.95 9.00 28.55
C ALA A 109 -18.37 7.83 29.37
N LEU A 110 -17.34 7.11 28.88
CA LEU A 110 -16.69 6.05 29.65
C LEU A 110 -15.86 6.62 30.81
N PRO A 111 -15.81 5.92 31.97
CA PRO A 111 -14.81 6.17 33.01
C PRO A 111 -13.40 6.02 32.45
N GLU A 112 -12.47 6.84 32.93
CA GLU A 112 -11.08 6.86 32.45
C GLU A 112 -10.39 5.49 32.62
N GLU A 113 -10.76 4.72 33.64
CA GLU A 113 -10.23 3.38 33.89
C GLU A 113 -10.67 2.35 32.85
N LEU A 114 -11.83 2.56 32.19
CA LEU A 114 -12.36 1.65 31.17
C LEU A 114 -11.87 1.99 29.76
N LYS A 115 -11.61 3.26 29.45
CA LYS A 115 -11.20 3.71 28.11
C LYS A 115 -10.07 2.89 27.46
N PRO A 116 -8.99 2.48 28.16
CA PRO A 116 -7.93 1.66 27.56
C PRO A 116 -8.39 0.30 27.02
N TRP A 117 -9.55 -0.19 27.46
CA TRP A 117 -10.09 -1.50 27.12
C TRP A 117 -11.20 -1.43 26.06
N PHE A 118 -11.66 -0.23 25.70
CA PHE A 118 -12.67 -0.01 24.68
C PHE A 118 -12.05 0.60 23.42
N GLU A 119 -12.60 0.22 22.28
CA GLU A 119 -12.26 0.79 20.99
C GLU A 119 -12.64 2.27 20.91
N ARG A 120 -11.69 3.13 20.53
CA ARG A 120 -11.90 4.56 20.31
C ARG A 120 -12.36 4.80 18.86
N PRO A 121 -13.61 5.26 18.64
CA PRO A 121 -14.04 5.70 17.31
C PRO A 121 -13.26 6.93 16.85
N PHE A 122 -13.04 7.05 15.56
CA PHE A 122 -12.45 8.24 14.96
C PHE A 122 -13.09 8.54 13.60
N ALA A 123 -13.13 9.83 13.27
CA ALA A 123 -13.54 10.34 11.96
C ALA A 123 -12.67 11.58 11.66
N GLN A 124 -11.44 11.35 11.21
CA GLN A 124 -10.45 12.40 11.03
C GLN A 124 -9.45 12.12 9.91
N THR A 125 -8.78 13.18 9.48
CA THR A 125 -7.72 13.08 8.49
C THR A 125 -6.51 12.38 9.10
N ALA A 126 -6.00 11.35 8.40
CA ALA A 126 -4.87 10.57 8.86
C ALA A 126 -4.09 9.99 7.66
N THR A 127 -2.98 9.31 7.93
CA THR A 127 -2.20 8.62 6.91
C THR A 127 -2.48 7.12 6.99
N LEU A 128 -2.85 6.53 5.85
CA LEU A 128 -2.89 5.08 5.67
C LEU A 128 -1.70 4.66 4.82
N LYS A 129 -0.81 3.87 5.39
CA LYS A 129 0.29 3.23 4.66
C LYS A 129 -0.09 1.82 4.28
N VAL A 130 0.35 1.39 3.12
CA VAL A 130 0.13 0.08 2.53
C VAL A 130 1.47 -0.42 2.08
N MET A 131 1.86 -1.62 2.47
CA MET A 131 3.15 -2.20 2.12
C MET A 131 2.90 -3.62 1.56
N PRO A 132 3.57 -3.99 0.45
CA PRO A 132 3.33 -5.28 -0.18
C PRO A 132 3.77 -6.43 0.73
N VAL A 133 3.16 -7.60 0.57
CA VAL A 133 3.61 -8.84 1.21
C VAL A 133 4.33 -9.70 0.18
N CYS A 134 5.57 -10.07 0.48
CA CYS A 134 6.52 -10.74 -0.43
C CYS A 134 6.51 -12.27 -0.32
N ALA A 135 5.41 -12.87 0.16
CA ALA A 135 5.43 -14.23 0.68
C ALA A 135 4.72 -15.27 -0.21
N PRO A 136 5.43 -16.28 -0.75
CA PRO A 136 4.81 -17.35 -1.52
C PRO A 136 3.91 -18.23 -0.64
N GLY A 137 2.71 -18.57 -1.15
CA GLY A 137 1.84 -19.59 -0.54
C GLY A 137 1.08 -19.17 0.72
N VAL A 138 1.10 -17.89 1.09
CA VAL A 138 0.27 -17.30 2.16
C VAL A 138 -0.73 -16.28 1.58
N SER A 139 -1.55 -15.67 2.43
CA SER A 139 -2.38 -14.54 2.01
C SER A 139 -1.48 -13.40 1.53
N LEU A 140 -1.68 -12.97 0.28
CA LEU A 140 -0.93 -11.88 -0.37
C LEU A 140 -1.55 -10.51 -0.09
N GLU A 141 -2.40 -10.42 0.94
CA GLU A 141 -3.02 -9.16 1.36
C GLU A 141 -1.92 -8.24 1.92
N PRO A 142 -1.82 -6.99 1.43
CA PRO A 142 -0.82 -6.03 1.90
C PRO A 142 -0.93 -5.73 3.40
N ASP A 143 0.22 -5.48 4.03
CA ASP A 143 0.28 -4.92 5.38
C ASP A 143 -0.23 -3.47 5.35
N ARG A 144 -0.98 -3.07 6.36
CA ARG A 144 -1.56 -1.72 6.46
C ARG A 144 -1.28 -1.10 7.81
N LEU A 145 -0.90 0.17 7.80
CA LEU A 145 -0.60 0.93 8.99
C LEU A 145 -1.38 2.25 8.97
N LEU A 146 -2.16 2.49 10.01
CA LEU A 146 -2.75 3.79 10.28
C LEU A 146 -1.76 4.62 11.09
N GLU A 147 -1.36 5.78 10.58
CA GLU A 147 -0.55 6.78 11.28
C GLU A 147 -1.44 7.98 11.60
N MET A 148 -1.64 8.24 12.90
CA MET A 148 -2.59 9.25 13.39
C MET A 148 -2.14 9.74 14.78
N GLU A 149 -2.16 11.05 15.02
CA GLU A 149 -1.78 11.64 16.33
C GLU A 149 -0.38 11.21 16.83
N GLY A 150 0.57 11.00 15.91
CA GLY A 150 1.94 10.56 16.24
C GLY A 150 2.03 9.11 16.73
N ARG A 151 0.98 8.30 16.52
CA ARG A 151 0.92 6.89 16.87
C ARG A 151 0.58 6.05 15.64
N ASN A 152 0.88 4.76 15.75
CA ASN A 152 0.73 3.78 14.68
C ASN A 152 -0.19 2.64 15.13
N TRP A 153 -1.06 2.18 14.24
CA TRP A 153 -1.89 0.99 14.44
C TRP A 153 -1.84 0.08 13.23
N ASN A 154 -1.71 -1.23 13.46
CA ASN A 154 -1.92 -2.23 12.42
C ASN A 154 -3.38 -2.18 11.98
N ALA A 155 -3.60 -1.77 10.74
CA ALA A 155 -4.92 -1.49 10.22
C ALA A 155 -5.48 -2.70 9.47
N SER A 156 -6.77 -2.96 9.65
CA SER A 156 -7.53 -3.96 8.92
C SER A 156 -8.68 -3.30 8.17
N VAL A 157 -8.91 -3.73 6.94
CA VAL A 157 -9.86 -3.12 5.99
C VAL A 157 -10.74 -4.20 5.37
N TYR A 158 -11.83 -3.77 4.72
CA TYR A 158 -12.74 -4.64 3.99
C TYR A 158 -13.23 -3.94 2.71
N GLY A 159 -13.91 -4.72 1.86
CA GLY A 159 -14.47 -4.28 0.58
C GLY A 159 -13.46 -3.54 -0.31
N TRP A 160 -13.82 -2.38 -0.87
CA TRP A 160 -13.01 -1.67 -1.87
C TRP A 160 -11.65 -1.21 -1.32
N ARG A 161 -11.54 -0.96 0.00
CA ARG A 161 -10.28 -0.54 0.62
C ARG A 161 -9.17 -1.57 0.54
N LYS A 162 -9.50 -2.84 0.24
CA LYS A 162 -8.50 -3.86 -0.07
C LYS A 162 -7.61 -3.50 -1.26
N GLY A 163 -8.14 -2.75 -2.24
CA GLY A 163 -7.39 -2.21 -3.36
C GLY A 163 -6.80 -0.81 -3.12
N GLN A 164 -7.04 -0.20 -1.95
CA GLN A 164 -6.54 1.14 -1.65
C GLN A 164 -5.01 1.11 -1.46
N LEU A 165 -4.33 2.09 -2.07
CA LEU A 165 -2.89 2.32 -1.96
C LEU A 165 -2.58 3.26 -0.78
N SER A 166 -1.30 3.49 -0.47
CA SER A 166 -0.99 4.42 0.62
C SER A 166 -1.41 5.85 0.29
N LYS A 167 -1.90 6.54 1.31
CA LYS A 167 -2.48 7.87 1.25
C LYS A 167 -2.14 8.66 2.50
N GLN A 168 -1.70 9.88 2.30
CA GLN A 168 -1.43 10.86 3.34
C GLN A 168 -2.56 11.87 3.38
N ASP A 169 -2.84 12.38 4.58
CA ASP A 169 -3.87 13.37 4.80
C ASP A 169 -5.24 12.96 4.20
N THR A 170 -5.55 11.66 4.24
CA THR A 170 -6.80 11.13 3.70
C THR A 170 -7.89 11.08 4.78
N PRO A 171 -9.15 11.39 4.44
CA PRO A 171 -10.27 11.24 5.36
C PRO A 171 -10.52 9.76 5.70
N LEU A 172 -10.38 9.40 6.98
CA LEU A 172 -10.62 8.04 7.46
C LEU A 172 -11.62 8.02 8.62
N VAL A 173 -12.45 6.98 8.62
CA VAL A 173 -13.41 6.67 9.67
C VAL A 173 -13.16 5.24 10.14
N GLY A 174 -13.19 5.02 11.44
CA GLY A 174 -12.96 3.69 11.98
C GLY A 174 -12.89 3.66 13.50
N ILE A 175 -12.23 2.61 13.99
CA ILE A 175 -11.96 2.40 15.42
C ILE A 175 -10.50 2.05 15.65
N THR A 176 -9.95 2.46 16.78
CA THR A 176 -8.60 2.10 17.26
C THR A 176 -8.68 1.41 18.61
N LEU A 177 -7.89 0.36 18.83
CA LEU A 177 -7.81 -0.35 20.11
C LEU A 177 -6.43 -0.97 20.26
N ASP A 178 -5.63 -0.49 21.22
CA ASP A 178 -4.33 -1.03 21.62
C ASP A 178 -3.50 -1.66 20.46
N GLY A 179 -2.95 -0.79 19.62
CA GLY A 179 -2.08 -1.16 18.50
C GLY A 179 -2.77 -1.70 17.25
N VAL A 180 -4.08 -1.94 17.26
CA VAL A 180 -4.85 -2.32 16.05
C VAL A 180 -5.95 -1.32 15.69
N ALA A 181 -6.33 -1.27 14.42
CA ALA A 181 -7.40 -0.42 13.93
C ALA A 181 -8.26 -1.14 12.87
N ALA A 182 -9.56 -0.88 12.85
CA ALA A 182 -10.44 -1.24 11.74
C ALA A 182 -10.90 0.02 11.03
N ILE A 183 -10.79 0.05 9.71
CA ILE A 183 -11.15 1.22 8.88
C ILE A 183 -12.40 0.90 8.07
N SER A 184 -13.40 1.77 8.19
CA SER A 184 -14.67 1.70 7.46
C SER A 184 -14.46 1.96 5.97
N GLU A 185 -15.20 1.29 5.08
CA GLU A 185 -15.23 1.62 3.64
C GLU A 185 -15.70 3.06 3.36
N GLY A 186 -16.50 3.64 4.26
CA GLY A 186 -16.96 5.02 4.14
C GLY A 186 -15.88 6.05 4.50
N PHE A 187 -16.14 7.29 4.11
CA PHE A 187 -15.35 8.48 4.45
C PHE A 187 -16.03 9.35 5.50
N PHE A 188 -17.27 9.04 5.85
CA PHE A 188 -18.06 9.76 6.83
C PHE A 188 -18.59 8.82 7.89
N GLN A 189 -18.57 9.27 9.14
CA GLN A 189 -19.27 8.62 10.22
C GLN A 189 -20.70 9.13 10.25
N MET A 190 -21.65 8.30 9.81
CA MET A 190 -23.08 8.63 9.94
C MET A 190 -23.45 8.76 11.42
N VAL A 191 -24.17 9.82 11.77
CA VAL A 191 -24.59 10.09 13.15
C VAL A 191 -26.04 9.64 13.34
N PRO A 192 -26.32 8.70 14.25
CA PRO A 192 -27.67 8.30 14.61
C PRO A 192 -28.50 9.49 15.13
N ARG A 193 -29.82 9.46 14.93
CA ARG A 193 -30.72 10.56 15.33
C ARG A 193 -30.67 10.87 16.83
N ASP A 194 -30.55 9.84 17.67
CA ASP A 194 -30.43 9.95 19.11
C ASP A 194 -29.07 10.53 19.57
N GLU A 195 -28.11 10.66 18.65
CA GLU A 195 -26.79 11.25 18.88
C GLU A 195 -26.54 12.57 18.12
N GLU A 196 -27.54 13.15 17.43
CA GLU A 196 -27.38 14.39 16.66
C GLU A 196 -26.85 15.58 17.47
N ALA A 197 -27.08 15.58 18.78
CA ALA A 197 -26.54 16.60 19.67
C ALA A 197 -25.00 16.56 19.74
N TYR A 198 -24.34 15.45 19.37
CA TYR A 198 -22.88 15.36 19.25
C TYR A 198 -22.41 16.12 18.01
N ALA A 199 -23.04 15.85 16.86
CA ALA A 199 -22.72 16.51 15.60
C ALA A 199 -23.03 18.01 15.62
N SER A 200 -24.10 18.42 16.31
CA SER A 200 -24.55 19.82 16.40
C SER A 200 -23.52 20.76 17.02
N ALA A 201 -22.59 20.23 17.82
CA ALA A 201 -21.50 21.00 18.43
C ALA A 201 -20.32 21.25 17.46
N LEU A 202 -20.28 20.55 16.33
CA LEU A 202 -19.20 20.64 15.35
C LEU A 202 -19.49 21.74 14.30
N PRO A 203 -18.45 22.41 13.78
CA PRO A 203 -18.60 23.34 12.66
C PRO A 203 -19.17 22.65 11.42
N MET A 204 -19.96 23.39 10.63
CA MET A 204 -20.53 22.91 9.38
C MET A 204 -19.43 22.75 8.32
N GLY A 205 -19.42 21.60 7.63
CA GLY A 205 -18.54 21.28 6.52
C GLY A 205 -19.13 21.56 5.15
N ASN A 206 -20.46 21.70 5.03
CA ASN A 206 -21.14 22.12 3.81
C ASN A 206 -20.82 23.58 3.50
N ALA A 207 -20.71 23.92 2.21
CA ALA A 207 -20.60 25.32 1.77
C ALA A 207 -21.85 26.14 2.16
N HIS A 208 -23.02 25.51 2.08
CA HIS A 208 -24.29 26.06 2.55
C HIS A 208 -24.98 25.07 3.51
N PRO A 209 -25.45 25.52 4.69
CA PRO A 209 -25.98 24.64 5.74
C PRO A 209 -27.33 23.97 5.40
N ASP A 210 -28.01 24.47 4.37
CA ASP A 210 -29.34 24.03 3.94
C ASP A 210 -29.31 23.25 2.62
N GLN A 211 -28.11 22.90 2.13
CA GLN A 211 -27.89 22.13 0.91
C GLN A 211 -27.13 20.83 1.19
N ASP A 212 -27.32 19.85 0.31
CA ASP A 212 -26.56 18.60 0.28
C ASP A 212 -25.08 18.85 0.00
N PHE A 213 -24.20 18.22 0.78
CA PHE A 213 -22.75 18.41 0.68
C PHE A 213 -22.18 18.08 -0.71
N SER A 214 -22.70 17.04 -1.36
CA SER A 214 -22.16 16.55 -2.61
C SER A 214 -22.85 17.17 -3.82
N THR A 215 -24.18 17.35 -3.76
CA THR A 215 -24.96 17.78 -4.93
C THR A 215 -25.33 19.26 -4.94
N GLY A 216 -25.28 19.96 -3.81
CA GLY A 216 -25.78 21.35 -3.70
C GLY A 216 -27.31 21.46 -3.68
N GLU A 217 -28.04 20.35 -3.82
CA GLU A 217 -29.50 20.35 -3.81
C GLU A 217 -30.05 20.71 -2.41
N PRO A 218 -31.21 21.39 -2.31
CA PRO A 218 -31.82 21.70 -1.02
C PRO A 218 -32.05 20.46 -0.16
N LEU A 219 -31.81 20.56 1.15
CA LEU A 219 -32.07 19.47 2.08
C LEU A 219 -33.57 19.20 2.22
N GLY A 220 -33.94 17.92 2.29
CA GLY A 220 -35.30 17.50 2.62
C GLY A 220 -35.61 17.66 4.12
N GLY A 221 -36.85 17.35 4.52
CA GLY A 221 -37.33 17.56 5.90
C GLY A 221 -36.62 16.73 7.00
N THR A 222 -35.83 15.72 6.63
CA THR A 222 -34.99 14.96 7.57
C THR A 222 -33.65 14.63 6.90
N PRO A 223 -32.67 15.55 6.93
CA PRO A 223 -31.36 15.31 6.33
C PRO A 223 -30.58 14.24 7.10
N VAL A 224 -29.67 13.56 6.40
CA VAL A 224 -28.68 12.69 7.03
C VAL A 224 -27.53 13.55 7.51
N VAL A 225 -27.14 13.36 8.78
CA VAL A 225 -25.99 14.02 9.39
C VAL A 225 -24.83 13.02 9.47
N ALA A 226 -23.65 13.44 9.03
CA ALA A 226 -22.43 12.65 9.15
C ALA A 226 -21.26 13.51 9.59
N VAL A 227 -20.22 12.91 10.15
CA VAL A 227 -19.05 13.61 10.70
C VAL A 227 -17.78 13.15 10.00
N MET A 228 -16.91 14.11 9.71
CA MET A 228 -15.56 13.85 9.19
C MET A 228 -14.64 15.04 9.52
N GLY A 229 -13.42 14.77 9.99
CA GLY A 229 -12.40 15.81 10.19
C GLY A 229 -12.80 16.89 11.21
N GLY A 230 -13.57 16.52 12.23
CA GLY A 230 -14.08 17.47 13.23
C GLY A 230 -15.18 18.41 12.72
N LYS A 231 -15.78 18.12 11.56
CA LYS A 231 -16.91 18.86 10.97
C LYS A 231 -18.13 17.96 10.85
N GLN A 232 -19.32 18.57 10.90
CA GLN A 232 -20.56 17.92 10.51
C GLN A 232 -20.89 18.21 9.05
N TYR A 233 -21.45 17.23 8.36
CA TYR A 233 -21.88 17.29 6.97
C TYR A 233 -23.33 16.85 6.86
N ARG A 234 -24.08 17.51 5.98
CA ARG A 234 -25.49 17.22 5.72
C ARG A 234 -25.69 16.70 4.31
N PHE A 235 -26.50 15.66 4.21
CA PHE A 235 -26.91 15.04 2.96
C PHE A 235 -28.44 15.00 2.91
N SER A 236 -28.99 15.14 1.70
CA SER A 236 -30.42 15.10 1.42
C SER A 236 -31.07 13.79 1.87
N ASN A 237 -30.34 12.67 1.77
CA ASN A 237 -30.76 11.33 2.18
C ASN A 237 -29.54 10.37 2.19
N THR A 238 -29.75 9.12 2.63
CA THR A 238 -28.71 8.10 2.69
C THR A 238 -28.12 7.77 1.32
N ALA A 239 -28.92 7.78 0.25
CA ALA A 239 -28.42 7.48 -1.10
C ALA A 239 -27.42 8.53 -1.59
N SER A 240 -27.61 9.81 -1.23
CA SER A 240 -26.62 10.87 -1.53
C SER A 240 -25.31 10.66 -0.78
N LEU A 241 -25.36 10.29 0.51
CA LEU A 241 -24.16 9.96 1.29
C LEU A 241 -23.42 8.74 0.69
N GLU A 242 -24.15 7.68 0.34
CA GLU A 242 -23.58 6.49 -0.29
C GLU A 242 -22.94 6.81 -1.66
N ASP A 243 -23.61 7.62 -2.49
CA ASP A 243 -23.06 8.05 -3.77
C ASP A 243 -21.79 8.89 -3.60
N THR A 244 -21.77 9.78 -2.61
CA THR A 244 -20.59 10.57 -2.23
C THR A 244 -19.43 9.65 -1.84
N ASN A 245 -19.68 8.66 -0.97
CA ASN A 245 -18.66 7.68 -0.58
C ASN A 245 -18.12 6.90 -1.79
N ARG A 246 -18.97 6.49 -2.73
CA ARG A 246 -18.53 5.82 -3.96
C ARG A 246 -17.65 6.71 -4.83
N LYS A 247 -18.02 7.99 -5.00
CA LYS A 247 -17.23 8.95 -5.78
C LYS A 247 -15.88 9.22 -5.14
N LEU A 248 -15.82 9.38 -3.82
CA LEU A 248 -14.56 9.52 -3.08
C LEU A 248 -13.68 8.27 -3.20
N ALA A 249 -14.26 7.06 -3.08
CA ALA A 249 -13.54 5.80 -3.25
C ALA A 249 -12.89 5.68 -4.64
N ALA A 250 -13.55 6.17 -5.69
CA ALA A 250 -12.99 6.17 -7.04
C ALA A 250 -11.75 7.08 -7.18
N LEU A 251 -11.64 8.15 -6.38
CA LEU A 251 -10.46 9.03 -6.38
C LEU A 251 -9.25 8.39 -5.70
N GLU A 252 -9.47 7.51 -4.72
CA GLU A 252 -8.44 6.88 -3.89
C GLU A 252 -7.55 5.86 -4.63
N ILE A 253 -7.96 5.43 -5.83
CA ILE A 253 -7.21 4.46 -6.66
C ILE A 253 -5.96 5.12 -7.30
N SER A 254 -5.80 6.44 -7.21
CA SER A 254 -4.71 7.17 -7.87
C SER A 254 -3.30 6.92 -7.27
N PRO A 255 -2.23 6.87 -8.09
CA PRO A 255 -0.86 6.59 -7.67
C PRO A 255 -0.13 7.83 -7.15
N ALA A 256 -0.62 8.46 -6.09
CA ALA A 256 0.15 9.46 -5.36
C ALA A 256 -0.20 9.47 -3.87
N PRO A 257 0.75 9.82 -2.99
CA PRO A 257 0.50 9.82 -1.55
C PRO A 257 -0.45 10.94 -1.14
N LYS A 258 -0.36 12.13 -1.73
CA LYS A 258 -1.13 13.33 -1.37
C LYS A 258 -2.23 13.65 -2.38
N THR A 259 -3.03 12.66 -2.73
CA THR A 259 -4.17 12.80 -3.66
C THR A 259 -5.28 11.84 -3.25
N GLY A 260 -6.42 11.89 -3.94
CA GLY A 260 -7.59 11.05 -3.66
C GLY A 260 -8.72 11.85 -3.05
N ALA A 261 -9.37 11.31 -2.02
CA ALA A 261 -10.48 11.96 -1.36
C ALA A 261 -10.05 13.29 -0.70
N ASN A 262 -8.81 13.39 -0.23
CA ASN A 262 -8.26 14.60 0.40
C ASN A 262 -8.42 15.86 -0.48
N VAL A 263 -8.39 15.73 -1.81
CA VAL A 263 -8.60 16.83 -2.76
C VAL A 263 -9.95 17.50 -2.54
N VAL A 264 -10.99 16.73 -2.22
CA VAL A 264 -12.35 17.26 -1.95
C VAL A 264 -12.39 18.02 -0.61
N PHE A 265 -11.63 17.57 0.40
CA PHE A 265 -11.63 18.17 1.73
C PHE A 265 -10.65 19.34 1.88
N ALA A 266 -9.66 19.45 0.99
CA ALA A 266 -8.62 20.49 0.99
C ALA A 266 -9.05 21.84 0.38
N ALA A 267 -10.35 22.01 0.08
CA ALA A 267 -10.99 23.20 -0.50
C ALA A 267 -10.80 23.41 -2.02
N PRO A 268 -11.35 22.54 -2.88
CA PRO A 268 -11.87 23.06 -4.14
C PRO A 268 -12.99 24.05 -3.80
N ALA A 269 -13.04 25.18 -4.49
CA ALA A 269 -14.21 26.05 -4.39
C ALA A 269 -15.46 25.20 -4.68
N PRO A 270 -16.54 25.34 -3.89
CA PRO A 270 -17.78 24.64 -4.21
C PRO A 270 -18.19 25.00 -5.64
N ALA A 271 -18.87 24.08 -6.31
CA ALA A 271 -19.55 24.40 -7.56
C ALA A 271 -20.52 25.58 -7.33
N ALA A 272 -20.94 26.24 -8.41
CA ALA A 272 -21.80 27.43 -8.31
C ALA A 272 -23.14 27.15 -7.58
N ASP A 273 -23.56 25.89 -7.51
CA ASP A 273 -24.74 25.41 -6.80
C ASP A 273 -24.51 25.08 -5.32
N GLY A 274 -23.26 25.16 -4.83
CA GLY A 274 -22.87 24.84 -3.46
C GLY A 274 -22.40 23.40 -3.23
N GLY A 275 -22.48 22.52 -4.24
CA GLY A 275 -22.03 21.13 -4.18
C GLY A 275 -20.55 20.95 -4.52
N ILE A 276 -20.12 19.69 -4.66
CA ILE A 276 -18.76 19.35 -5.09
C ILE A 276 -18.68 19.38 -6.61
N ASP A 277 -17.72 20.14 -7.16
CA ASP A 277 -17.30 19.97 -8.55
C ASP A 277 -16.47 18.69 -8.71
N TRP A 278 -17.16 17.57 -8.93
CA TRP A 278 -16.53 16.27 -9.10
C TRP A 278 -15.61 16.20 -10.33
N ALA A 279 -15.89 16.98 -11.38
CA ALA A 279 -15.06 17.00 -12.58
C ALA A 279 -13.73 17.70 -12.29
N ALA A 280 -13.76 18.84 -11.60
CA ALA A 280 -12.56 19.53 -11.15
C ALA A 280 -11.76 18.69 -10.15
N ALA A 281 -12.44 18.05 -9.18
CA ALA A 281 -11.77 17.17 -8.22
C ALA A 281 -11.05 16.00 -8.93
N MET A 282 -11.71 15.34 -9.89
CA MET A 282 -11.08 14.29 -10.69
C MET A 282 -9.91 14.79 -11.54
N ALA A 283 -10.00 16.00 -12.09
CA ALA A 283 -8.90 16.61 -12.84
C ALA A 283 -7.68 16.88 -11.95
N GLU A 284 -7.91 17.44 -10.76
CA GLU A 284 -6.85 17.71 -9.78
C GLU A 284 -6.20 16.42 -9.29
N VAL A 285 -6.98 15.38 -8.99
CA VAL A 285 -6.44 14.08 -8.60
C VAL A 285 -5.48 13.50 -9.65
N LYS A 286 -5.83 13.64 -10.94
CA LYS A 286 -4.97 13.21 -12.06
C LYS A 286 -3.70 14.06 -12.15
N ILE A 287 -3.79 15.37 -11.97
CA ILE A 287 -2.62 16.26 -11.96
C ILE A 287 -1.65 15.83 -10.85
N GLN A 288 -2.14 15.65 -9.62
CA GLN A 288 -1.31 15.23 -8.49
C GLN A 288 -0.70 13.84 -8.68
N ALA A 289 -1.44 12.91 -9.28
CA ALA A 289 -0.91 11.60 -9.65
C ALA A 289 0.24 11.73 -10.66
N SER A 290 0.05 12.50 -11.73
CA SER A 290 1.10 12.76 -12.72
C SER A 290 2.32 13.48 -12.13
N VAL A 291 2.13 14.45 -11.23
CA VAL A 291 3.25 15.09 -10.53
C VAL A 291 4.07 14.03 -9.77
N TRP A 292 3.42 13.10 -9.08
CA TRP A 292 4.14 12.04 -8.38
C TRP A 292 4.84 11.06 -9.32
N THR A 293 4.18 10.60 -10.38
CA THR A 293 4.70 9.51 -11.22
C THR A 293 5.59 9.99 -12.36
N GLU A 294 5.55 11.28 -12.71
CA GLU A 294 6.25 11.86 -13.87
C GLU A 294 7.27 12.93 -13.49
N SER A 295 7.36 13.40 -12.24
CA SER A 295 8.48 14.25 -11.83
C SER A 295 9.72 13.40 -11.51
N ALA A 296 10.93 13.95 -11.67
CA ALA A 296 12.11 13.36 -11.03
C ALA A 296 11.87 13.23 -9.51
N LYS A 297 12.37 12.14 -8.91
CA LYS A 297 12.31 11.89 -7.48
C LYS A 297 13.60 12.34 -6.82
N ASP A 298 13.51 13.27 -5.89
CA ASP A 298 14.64 13.59 -5.01
C ASP A 298 14.66 12.59 -3.86
N VAL A 299 15.73 11.82 -3.74
CA VAL A 299 15.85 10.69 -2.81
C VAL A 299 16.98 10.91 -1.82
N PHE A 300 16.73 10.65 -0.54
CA PHE A 300 17.79 10.63 0.47
C PHE A 300 18.04 9.21 1.00
N CYS A 301 19.30 8.78 1.05
CA CYS A 301 19.69 7.48 1.56
C CYS A 301 20.42 7.62 2.90
N ILE A 302 19.80 7.12 3.96
CA ILE A 302 20.40 7.00 5.28
C ILE A 302 21.05 5.63 5.39
N ARG A 303 22.37 5.60 5.61
CA ARG A 303 23.11 4.37 5.89
C ARG A 303 23.21 4.22 7.41
N VAL A 304 22.69 3.12 7.95
CA VAL A 304 22.64 2.92 9.41
C VAL A 304 23.40 1.67 9.86
N ASP A 305 23.85 1.70 11.11
CA ASP A 305 24.39 0.54 11.84
C ASP A 305 23.77 0.42 13.25
N PHE A 306 24.06 -0.66 13.96
CA PHE A 306 23.48 -0.95 15.26
C PHE A 306 24.56 -1.14 16.33
N SER A 307 24.24 -0.92 17.59
CA SER A 307 25.19 -1.07 18.70
C SER A 307 25.79 -2.48 18.80
N ASN A 308 25.00 -3.51 18.45
CA ASN A 308 25.41 -4.92 18.44
C ASN A 308 25.82 -5.43 17.04
N ARG A 309 25.76 -4.57 16.01
CA ARG A 309 26.18 -4.88 14.64
C ARG A 309 26.68 -3.61 13.98
N THR A 310 27.88 -3.21 14.37
CA THR A 310 28.50 -1.95 13.95
C THR A 310 29.09 -2.05 12.55
N GLY A 311 29.19 -0.92 11.86
CA GLY A 311 29.85 -0.80 10.55
C GLY A 311 28.86 -0.48 9.44
N ALA A 312 29.31 0.37 8.51
CA ALA A 312 28.51 0.81 7.38
C ALA A 312 28.11 -0.39 6.50
N PRO A 313 26.86 -0.45 6.01
CA PRO A 313 26.42 -1.50 5.09
C PRO A 313 27.00 -1.35 3.68
N SER A 314 27.43 -0.14 3.32
CA SER A 314 28.08 0.22 2.05
C SER A 314 28.86 1.53 2.23
N SER A 315 29.75 1.84 1.29
CA SER A 315 30.33 3.19 1.19
C SER A 315 29.29 4.20 0.64
N PRO A 316 29.40 5.51 0.92
CA PRO A 316 28.43 6.47 0.37
C PRO A 316 28.53 6.54 -1.16
N THR A 317 29.74 6.41 -1.71
CA THR A 317 29.99 6.42 -3.17
C THR A 317 29.37 5.20 -3.85
N GLU A 318 29.46 4.01 -3.26
CA GLU A 318 28.87 2.79 -3.81
C GLU A 318 27.35 2.92 -3.94
N LEU A 319 26.67 3.36 -2.86
CA LEU A 319 25.22 3.57 -2.89
C LEU A 319 24.83 4.70 -3.86
N ALA A 320 25.57 5.80 -3.88
CA ALA A 320 25.32 6.90 -4.81
C ALA A 320 25.47 6.46 -6.27
N ASN A 321 26.49 5.65 -6.59
CA ASN A 321 26.71 5.13 -7.93
C ASN A 321 25.61 4.17 -8.38
N LEU A 322 25.10 3.32 -7.48
CA LEU A 322 23.96 2.45 -7.77
C LEU A 322 22.70 3.27 -8.09
N MET A 323 22.35 4.21 -7.20
CA MET A 323 21.11 4.98 -7.29
C MET A 323 21.11 5.93 -8.50
N ASN A 324 22.18 6.69 -8.68
CA ASN A 324 22.28 7.70 -9.75
C ASN A 324 22.78 7.13 -11.09
N GLY A 325 23.19 5.86 -11.12
CA GLY A 325 23.62 5.15 -12.32
C GLY A 325 22.53 4.21 -12.83
N PRO A 326 22.65 2.88 -12.62
CA PRO A 326 21.73 1.91 -13.18
C PRO A 326 20.27 2.14 -12.76
N VAL A 327 19.99 2.47 -11.50
CA VAL A 327 18.61 2.68 -11.01
C VAL A 327 17.94 3.86 -11.70
N ALA A 328 18.56 5.05 -11.67
CA ALA A 328 18.08 6.25 -12.36
C ALA A 328 17.88 6.01 -13.86
N SER A 329 18.87 5.38 -14.52
CA SER A 329 18.81 5.11 -15.96
C SER A 329 17.68 4.15 -16.35
N SER A 330 17.45 3.09 -15.58
CA SER A 330 16.35 2.15 -15.83
C SER A 330 14.97 2.81 -15.64
N ILE A 331 14.78 3.61 -14.59
CA ILE A 331 13.51 4.34 -14.37
C ILE A 331 13.27 5.36 -15.49
N LEU A 332 14.31 6.08 -15.92
CA LEU A 332 14.24 7.02 -17.05
C LEU A 332 13.85 6.31 -18.36
N GLN A 333 14.46 5.15 -18.63
CA GLN A 333 14.16 4.36 -19.82
C GLN A 333 12.74 3.80 -19.80
N MET A 334 12.32 3.21 -18.67
CA MET A 334 10.98 2.63 -18.52
C MET A 334 9.88 3.70 -18.55
N SER A 335 10.16 4.91 -18.07
CA SER A 335 9.20 6.00 -18.04
C SER A 335 9.16 6.83 -19.33
N TYR A 336 9.97 6.48 -20.34
CA TYR A 336 10.10 7.23 -21.60
C TYR A 336 10.55 8.67 -21.38
N GLY A 337 11.49 8.86 -20.45
CA GLY A 337 12.05 10.17 -20.13
C GLY A 337 11.19 11.04 -19.21
N LYS A 338 10.08 10.51 -18.67
CA LYS A 338 9.20 11.27 -17.78
C LYS A 338 9.85 11.50 -16.41
N THR A 339 10.29 10.43 -15.75
CA THR A 339 10.84 10.50 -14.38
C THR A 339 12.21 9.81 -14.28
N THR A 340 12.94 10.13 -13.22
CA THR A 340 14.22 9.54 -12.83
C THR A 340 14.41 9.65 -11.32
N VAL A 341 15.49 9.10 -10.78
CA VAL A 341 15.89 9.21 -9.37
C VAL A 341 17.14 10.07 -9.24
N ASN A 342 17.11 11.04 -8.33
CA ASN A 342 18.25 11.86 -7.93
C ASN A 342 18.56 11.60 -6.44
N ALA A 343 19.57 10.76 -6.17
CA ALA A 343 19.88 10.32 -4.83
C ALA A 343 21.03 11.10 -4.18
N THR A 344 20.80 11.56 -2.96
CA THR A 344 21.83 12.01 -2.01
C THR A 344 22.03 10.93 -0.96
N VAL A 345 23.28 10.70 -0.54
CA VAL A 345 23.62 9.69 0.48
C VAL A 345 24.23 10.37 1.69
N SER A 346 23.77 9.98 2.88
CA SER A 346 24.39 10.35 4.16
C SER A 346 25.92 10.19 4.13
N SER A 347 26.67 11.22 4.49
CA SER A 347 28.14 11.21 4.47
C SER A 347 28.73 10.29 5.55
N THR A 348 28.06 10.23 6.71
CA THR A 348 28.40 9.35 7.83
C THR A 348 27.38 8.23 7.97
N THR A 349 27.81 7.12 8.58
CA THR A 349 26.90 6.06 9.03
C THR A 349 26.24 6.49 10.33
N ILE A 350 24.92 6.33 10.40
CA ILE A 350 24.12 6.74 11.55
C ILE A 350 23.91 5.54 12.48
N ARG A 351 24.23 5.72 13.76
CA ARG A 351 23.99 4.71 14.78
C ARG A 351 22.52 4.71 15.17
N MET A 352 21.85 3.56 15.02
CA MET A 352 20.49 3.35 15.50
C MET A 352 20.41 3.41 17.03
N PRO A 353 19.30 3.92 17.60
CA PRO A 353 19.13 4.08 19.05
C PRO A 353 18.95 2.74 19.78
N HIS A 354 18.54 1.69 19.06
CA HIS A 354 18.27 0.38 19.63
C HIS A 354 19.07 -0.73 18.91
N PRO A 355 19.39 -1.85 19.59
CA PRO A 355 20.02 -3.00 18.95
C PRO A 355 19.04 -3.70 17.98
N THR A 356 19.57 -4.54 17.09
CA THR A 356 18.78 -5.22 16.05
C THR A 356 17.56 -5.98 16.59
N GLY A 357 17.68 -6.60 17.77
CA GLY A 357 16.60 -7.39 18.38
C GLY A 357 15.36 -6.59 18.78
N THR A 358 15.45 -5.27 18.87
CA THR A 358 14.28 -4.41 19.12
C THR A 358 13.34 -4.35 17.92
N TYR A 359 13.91 -4.44 16.70
CA TYR A 359 13.19 -4.31 15.44
C TYR A 359 12.74 -5.65 14.85
N LEU A 360 13.50 -6.72 15.11
CA LEU A 360 13.23 -8.02 14.51
C LEU A 360 11.92 -8.67 15.03
N PRO A 361 11.27 -9.49 14.17
CA PRO A 361 11.55 -9.63 12.75
C PRO A 361 10.94 -8.51 11.90
N SER A 362 9.86 -7.86 12.34
CA SER A 362 8.94 -7.16 11.42
C SER A 362 8.62 -5.70 11.76
N LYS A 363 9.30 -5.07 12.73
CA LYS A 363 9.10 -3.65 13.10
C LYS A 363 9.79 -2.69 12.12
N ASN A 364 9.47 -2.82 10.83
CA ASN A 364 10.04 -2.03 9.74
C ASN A 364 9.75 -0.54 9.92
N THR A 365 8.51 -0.22 10.33
CA THR A 365 8.05 1.15 10.58
C THR A 365 8.88 1.83 11.66
N GLU A 366 9.07 1.18 12.80
CA GLU A 366 9.86 1.71 13.91
C GLU A 366 11.33 1.86 13.52
N LEU A 367 11.89 0.90 12.76
CA LEU A 367 13.25 1.00 12.24
C LEU A 367 13.42 2.23 11.34
N HIS A 368 12.46 2.50 10.44
CA HIS A 368 12.52 3.67 9.56
C HIS A 368 12.41 4.97 10.36
N ALA A 369 11.43 5.05 11.27
CA ALA A 369 11.21 6.23 12.10
C ALA A 369 12.44 6.56 12.97
N ASP A 370 13.04 5.55 13.58
CA ASP A 370 14.25 5.71 14.40
C ASP A 370 15.46 6.14 13.56
N ALA A 371 15.61 5.60 12.34
CA ALA A 371 16.69 6.00 11.43
C ALA A 371 16.57 7.48 11.02
N ILE A 372 15.34 7.91 10.70
CA ILE A 372 15.02 9.31 10.39
C ILE A 372 15.33 10.22 11.59
N ALA A 373 14.87 9.84 12.79
CA ALA A 373 15.08 10.62 14.01
C ALA A 373 16.58 10.73 14.36
N ALA A 374 17.31 9.61 14.29
CA ALA A 374 18.75 9.58 14.55
C ALA A 374 19.54 10.42 13.52
N TYR A 375 19.18 10.36 12.23
CA TYR A 375 19.81 11.20 11.22
C TYR A 375 19.54 12.69 11.45
N LYS A 376 18.28 13.07 11.73
CA LYS A 376 17.91 14.46 12.03
C LYS A 376 18.60 15.00 13.28
N ALA A 377 18.86 14.16 14.28
CA ALA A 377 19.63 14.56 15.47
C ALA A 377 21.09 14.93 15.13
N VAL A 378 21.68 14.32 14.10
CA VAL A 378 23.06 14.59 13.65
C VAL A 378 23.12 15.71 12.62
N ALA A 379 22.21 15.73 11.64
CA ALA A 379 22.24 16.62 10.49
C ALA A 379 21.32 17.85 10.61
N GLY A 380 20.52 17.93 11.68
CA GLY A 380 19.53 18.99 11.91
C GLY A 380 18.10 18.58 11.53
N ALA A 381 17.10 19.18 12.20
CA ALA A 381 15.69 18.77 12.09
C ALA A 381 15.11 18.84 10.67
N ASN A 382 15.64 19.75 9.83
CA ASN A 382 15.18 20.02 8.47
C ASN A 382 16.02 19.34 7.39
N SER A 383 16.97 18.46 7.76
CA SER A 383 17.95 17.86 6.85
C SER A 383 17.37 16.96 5.76
N LEU A 384 16.11 16.58 5.89
CA LEU A 384 15.37 15.75 4.94
C LEU A 384 14.25 16.51 4.22
N ASN A 385 14.12 17.83 4.45
CA ASN A 385 13.11 18.63 3.79
C ASN A 385 13.43 18.71 2.28
N GLY A 386 12.42 18.49 1.44
CA GLY A 386 12.57 18.53 -0.02
C GLY A 386 12.90 17.19 -0.67
N TYR A 387 13.12 16.12 0.10
CA TYR A 387 13.22 14.76 -0.46
C TYR A 387 11.84 14.11 -0.53
N ASP A 388 11.55 13.51 -1.68
CA ASP A 388 10.31 12.77 -1.94
C ASP A 388 10.29 11.41 -1.25
N ILE A 389 11.44 10.72 -1.24
CA ILE A 389 11.60 9.35 -0.72
C ILE A 389 12.84 9.29 0.16
N VAL A 390 12.72 8.62 1.30
CA VAL A 390 13.86 8.31 2.17
C VAL A 390 14.09 6.80 2.25
N VAL A 391 15.28 6.41 1.82
CA VAL A 391 15.78 5.03 1.84
C VAL A 391 16.61 4.81 3.10
N VAL A 392 16.33 3.75 3.85
CA VAL A 392 17.16 3.30 4.96
C VAL A 392 17.93 2.03 4.53
N HIS A 393 19.25 2.15 4.39
CA HIS A 393 20.14 1.05 4.04
C HIS A 393 20.87 0.53 5.28
N PHE A 394 20.82 -0.78 5.52
CA PHE A 394 21.46 -1.44 6.66
C PHE A 394 21.95 -2.84 6.30
N ALA A 395 22.85 -3.39 7.13
CA ALA A 395 23.37 -4.73 6.93
C ALA A 395 22.23 -5.76 7.07
N SER A 396 22.40 -6.96 6.51
CA SER A 396 21.40 -8.02 6.68
C SER A 396 21.29 -8.43 8.16
N ILE A 397 20.13 -8.17 8.76
CA ILE A 397 19.82 -8.51 10.16
C ILE A 397 18.65 -9.49 10.29
N GLY A 398 17.98 -9.82 9.18
CA GLY A 398 16.83 -10.73 9.15
C GLY A 398 15.48 -10.02 9.25
N MET A 399 15.38 -8.74 8.86
CA MET A 399 14.09 -8.05 8.81
C MET A 399 13.15 -8.71 7.79
N GLU A 400 11.87 -8.78 8.15
CA GLU A 400 10.82 -9.43 7.39
C GLU A 400 9.65 -8.49 7.08
N GLY A 401 8.97 -8.73 5.96
CA GLY A 401 7.71 -8.10 5.57
C GLY A 401 6.74 -9.21 5.18
N GLY A 402 5.52 -9.20 5.72
CA GLY A 402 4.58 -10.31 5.55
C GLY A 402 5.12 -11.69 5.95
N GLY A 403 6.03 -11.75 6.92
CA GLY A 403 6.63 -12.98 7.45
C GLY A 403 7.76 -13.59 6.60
N ILE A 404 8.30 -12.85 5.63
CA ILE A 404 9.44 -13.29 4.82
C ILE A 404 10.57 -12.27 4.87
N THR A 405 11.81 -12.74 5.01
CA THR A 405 13.00 -11.89 4.99
C THR A 405 13.15 -11.23 3.62
N TYR A 406 13.23 -9.91 3.61
CA TYR A 406 13.34 -9.14 2.37
C TYR A 406 14.76 -8.63 2.10
N ALA A 407 15.09 -8.40 0.84
CA ALA A 407 16.27 -7.61 0.44
C ALA A 407 15.92 -6.12 0.26
N GLY A 408 14.69 -5.84 -0.19
CA GLY A 408 14.10 -4.51 -0.27
C GLY A 408 12.67 -4.50 0.28
N TYR A 409 12.22 -3.36 0.77
CA TYR A 409 10.84 -3.14 1.18
C TYR A 409 10.45 -1.69 0.90
N ALA A 410 9.18 -1.41 0.67
CA ALA A 410 8.72 -0.06 0.36
C ALA A 410 7.23 0.15 0.65
N ASP A 411 6.86 1.41 0.85
CA ASP A 411 5.45 1.80 0.80
C ASP A 411 4.91 1.62 -0.63
N LEU A 412 3.75 0.96 -0.77
CA LEU A 412 2.96 0.90 -2.01
C LEU A 412 2.26 2.25 -2.21
N VAL A 413 2.82 3.08 -3.09
CA VAL A 413 2.74 4.54 -3.11
C VAL A 413 3.38 5.12 -1.86
N GLY A 414 4.41 5.98 -1.97
CA GLY A 414 4.89 6.71 -0.79
C GLY A 414 6.38 6.96 -0.72
N ASN A 415 6.83 7.31 0.49
CA ASN A 415 8.11 7.98 0.74
C ASN A 415 9.10 7.14 1.57
N ARG A 416 8.82 5.87 1.80
CA ARG A 416 9.69 4.98 2.58
C ARG A 416 10.16 3.80 1.77
N GLN A 417 11.43 3.49 1.94
CA GLN A 417 12.08 2.32 1.38
C GLN A 417 13.14 1.81 2.37
N TRP A 418 13.30 0.49 2.42
CA TRP A 418 14.31 -0.20 3.19
C TRP A 418 15.15 -1.05 2.24
N LEU A 419 16.47 -1.01 2.43
CA LEU A 419 17.40 -1.90 1.73
C LEU A 419 18.20 -2.66 2.78
N GLN A 420 18.13 -3.98 2.71
CA GLN A 420 18.76 -4.88 3.67
C GLN A 420 19.85 -5.71 2.99
N GLY A 421 21.10 -5.53 3.44
CA GLY A 421 22.23 -6.31 2.96
C GLY A 421 22.89 -5.74 1.69
N PRO A 422 23.40 -6.59 0.79
CA PRO A 422 24.06 -6.16 -0.43
C PRO A 422 23.14 -5.35 -1.34
N LEU A 423 23.75 -4.45 -2.12
CA LEU A 423 23.04 -3.59 -3.04
C LEU A 423 22.82 -4.28 -4.39
N PHE A 424 21.56 -4.34 -4.83
CA PHE A 424 21.18 -4.84 -6.15
C PHE A 424 20.31 -3.81 -6.86
N SER A 425 20.62 -3.51 -8.12
CA SER A 425 19.83 -2.57 -8.93
C SER A 425 18.42 -3.10 -9.15
N SER A 426 18.25 -4.41 -9.41
CA SER A 426 16.95 -5.04 -9.59
C SER A 426 16.02 -4.83 -8.40
N VAL A 427 16.50 -5.16 -7.19
CA VAL A 427 15.75 -4.93 -5.93
C VAL A 427 15.44 -3.45 -5.74
N THR A 428 16.41 -2.57 -5.97
CA THR A 428 16.20 -1.14 -5.75
C THR A 428 15.15 -0.57 -6.73
N ILE A 429 15.20 -0.96 -8.00
CA ILE A 429 14.21 -0.58 -9.03
C ILE A 429 12.83 -1.13 -8.70
N HIS A 430 12.75 -2.38 -8.21
CA HIS A 430 11.53 -3.03 -7.74
C HIS A 430 10.84 -2.19 -6.64
N GLU A 431 11.58 -1.81 -5.61
CA GLU A 431 11.06 -0.99 -4.53
C GLU A 431 10.61 0.40 -4.99
N PHE A 432 11.31 1.01 -5.96
CA PHE A 432 10.83 2.25 -6.57
C PHE A 432 9.50 2.05 -7.31
N GLY A 433 9.28 0.90 -7.95
CA GLY A 433 7.98 0.50 -8.49
C GLY A 433 6.88 0.56 -7.41
N HIS A 434 7.15 0.01 -6.23
CA HIS A 434 6.23 0.15 -5.09
C HIS A 434 6.01 1.61 -4.69
N ASN A 435 7.05 2.42 -4.55
CA ASN A 435 6.89 3.84 -4.19
C ASN A 435 6.09 4.65 -5.24
N TYR A 436 6.14 4.26 -6.52
CA TYR A 436 5.26 4.81 -7.55
C TYR A 436 3.82 4.28 -7.47
N GLY A 437 3.62 3.05 -6.98
CA GLY A 437 2.30 2.51 -6.64
C GLY A 437 1.93 1.19 -7.28
N ILE A 438 2.87 0.48 -7.90
CA ILE A 438 2.59 -0.80 -8.57
C ILE A 438 2.94 -1.98 -7.65
N GLY A 439 2.12 -3.02 -7.72
CA GLY A 439 2.32 -4.26 -6.97
C GLY A 439 3.26 -5.23 -7.70
N HIS A 440 3.46 -6.41 -7.12
CA HIS A 440 4.27 -7.45 -7.75
C HIS A 440 3.68 -7.91 -9.10
N ALA A 441 4.52 -8.46 -9.96
CA ALA A 441 4.12 -9.19 -11.16
C ALA A 441 4.23 -10.69 -10.89
N SER A 442 3.11 -11.40 -11.08
CA SER A 442 2.95 -12.80 -10.73
C SER A 442 2.67 -13.66 -11.95
N PHE A 443 2.69 -14.99 -11.80
CA PHE A 443 2.15 -15.90 -12.81
C PHE A 443 0.82 -16.50 -12.33
N TRP A 444 -0.14 -16.63 -13.24
CA TRP A 444 -1.37 -17.38 -12.97
C TRP A 444 -1.21 -18.83 -13.44
N GLN A 445 -0.95 -19.72 -12.48
CA GLN A 445 -0.78 -21.14 -12.77
C GLN A 445 -2.13 -21.85 -12.72
N THR A 446 -2.67 -22.21 -13.89
CA THR A 446 -3.92 -22.96 -13.97
C THR A 446 -3.73 -24.44 -13.59
N SER A 447 -4.77 -25.04 -13.04
CA SER A 447 -4.75 -26.43 -12.59
C SER A 447 -4.85 -27.45 -13.72
N ASN A 448 -5.29 -27.03 -14.91
CA ASN A 448 -5.60 -27.89 -16.05
C ASN A 448 -4.75 -27.58 -17.30
N GLY A 449 -3.76 -26.68 -17.19
CA GLY A 449 -2.91 -26.28 -18.31
C GLY A 449 -3.57 -25.34 -19.32
N SER A 450 -4.79 -24.85 -19.05
CA SER A 450 -5.39 -23.78 -19.86
C SER A 450 -4.77 -22.41 -19.54
N VAL A 451 -4.94 -21.42 -20.39
CA VAL A 451 -4.42 -20.06 -20.14
C VAL A 451 -5.29 -19.30 -19.10
N THR A 452 -6.61 -19.54 -19.12
CA THR A 452 -7.60 -18.70 -18.40
C THR A 452 -8.45 -19.46 -17.39
N GLY A 453 -8.16 -20.74 -17.17
CA GLY A 453 -8.89 -21.59 -16.22
C GLY A 453 -8.61 -21.26 -14.76
N THR A 454 -9.25 -22.04 -13.88
CA THR A 454 -9.01 -21.96 -12.43
C THR A 454 -7.56 -22.27 -12.12
N GLY A 455 -7.00 -21.54 -11.16
CA GLY A 455 -5.57 -21.62 -10.86
C GLY A 455 -5.22 -21.00 -9.53
N THR A 456 -3.92 -20.87 -9.34
CA THR A 456 -3.30 -20.26 -8.16
C THR A 456 -2.26 -19.24 -8.57
N THR A 457 -2.05 -18.24 -7.72
CA THR A 457 -1.02 -17.24 -7.93
C THR A 457 0.34 -17.82 -7.58
N VAL A 458 1.30 -17.67 -8.50
CA VAL A 458 2.73 -17.89 -8.26
C VAL A 458 3.36 -16.51 -8.06
N GLU A 459 3.74 -16.25 -6.80
CA GLU A 459 4.41 -15.01 -6.40
C GLU A 459 5.72 -14.83 -7.15
N TYR A 460 5.98 -13.62 -7.66
CA TYR A 460 7.12 -13.30 -8.53
C TYR A 460 7.24 -14.16 -9.81
N GLY A 461 6.20 -14.90 -10.18
CA GLY A 461 6.24 -15.84 -11.30
C GLY A 461 6.37 -15.21 -12.69
N ASP A 462 6.30 -13.88 -12.78
CA ASP A 462 6.70 -13.18 -14.00
C ASP A 462 8.20 -12.90 -14.02
N HIS A 463 8.96 -13.82 -14.60
CA HIS A 463 10.42 -13.71 -14.73
C HIS A 463 10.87 -12.67 -15.78
N THR A 464 9.96 -11.84 -16.29
CA THR A 464 10.25 -10.81 -17.30
C THR A 464 10.04 -9.39 -16.81
N ASP A 465 9.22 -9.21 -15.79
CA ASP A 465 8.97 -7.91 -15.16
C ASP A 465 9.84 -7.79 -13.91
N ILE A 466 10.49 -6.64 -13.70
CA ILE A 466 11.27 -6.39 -12.48
C ILE A 466 10.40 -6.41 -11.22
N MET A 467 9.09 -6.17 -11.33
CA MET A 467 8.12 -6.36 -10.24
C MET A 467 7.82 -7.84 -9.97
N GLY A 468 8.27 -8.74 -10.84
CA GLY A 468 8.34 -10.18 -10.62
C GLY A 468 9.78 -10.57 -10.32
N ASP A 469 10.35 -11.45 -11.13
CA ASP A 469 11.73 -11.94 -11.03
C ASP A 469 12.57 -11.55 -12.28
N GLY A 470 12.17 -10.46 -12.95
CA GLY A 470 12.87 -9.93 -14.11
C GLY A 470 14.23 -9.31 -13.75
N PRO A 471 15.24 -9.41 -14.63
CA PRO A 471 16.57 -8.83 -14.39
C PRO A 471 16.60 -7.32 -14.61
N ALA A 472 17.57 -6.61 -14.04
CA ALA A 472 17.89 -5.24 -14.46
C ALA A 472 19.02 -5.25 -15.51
N PRO A 473 18.95 -4.42 -16.57
CA PRO A 473 17.91 -3.42 -16.86
C PRO A 473 16.73 -3.94 -17.71
N GLU A 474 16.76 -5.16 -18.24
CA GLU A 474 15.81 -5.64 -19.26
C GLU A 474 14.38 -5.87 -18.74
N GLY A 475 14.24 -6.08 -17.44
CA GLY A 475 12.99 -6.20 -16.71
C GLY A 475 12.27 -4.86 -16.64
N HIS A 476 11.51 -4.52 -17.68
CA HIS A 476 10.66 -3.33 -17.64
C HIS A 476 9.37 -3.58 -16.86
N PHE A 477 8.79 -2.54 -16.24
CA PHE A 477 7.41 -2.59 -15.76
C PHE A 477 6.45 -2.94 -16.90
N HIS A 478 5.44 -3.73 -16.59
CA HIS A 478 4.41 -4.13 -17.53
C HIS A 478 3.46 -2.97 -17.94
N MET A 479 2.53 -3.24 -18.88
CA MET A 479 1.76 -2.22 -19.61
C MET A 479 0.65 -1.65 -18.76
N GLN A 480 -0.01 -2.50 -17.95
CA GLN A 480 -0.96 -2.04 -16.94
C GLN A 480 -0.28 -1.06 -15.98
N ALA A 481 0.89 -1.41 -15.43
CA ALA A 481 1.69 -0.49 -14.60
C ALA A 481 2.02 0.81 -15.33
N LYS A 482 2.55 0.75 -16.56
CA LYS A 482 2.89 1.96 -17.34
C LYS A 482 1.66 2.83 -17.64
N GLN A 483 0.50 2.24 -17.88
CA GLN A 483 -0.75 3.01 -18.02
C GLN A 483 -1.19 3.62 -16.70
N PHE A 484 -1.14 2.85 -15.61
CA PHE A 484 -1.53 3.29 -14.27
C PHE A 484 -0.68 4.47 -13.79
N LEU A 485 0.62 4.44 -14.07
CA LEU A 485 1.59 5.49 -13.70
C LEU A 485 1.57 6.70 -14.66
N ASN A 486 0.63 6.77 -15.59
CA ASN A 486 0.58 7.78 -16.66
C ASN A 486 1.80 7.78 -17.60
N TRP A 487 2.64 6.75 -17.60
CA TRP A 487 3.77 6.61 -18.54
C TRP A 487 3.29 6.24 -19.95
N PHE A 488 2.07 5.70 -20.06
CA PHE A 488 1.26 5.66 -21.27
C PHE A 488 0.11 6.68 -21.19
N PRO A 489 0.37 7.98 -21.42
CA PRO A 489 -0.55 9.07 -21.05
C PRO A 489 -1.84 9.12 -21.88
N THR A 490 -1.77 8.79 -23.18
CA THR A 490 -2.90 8.97 -24.11
C THR A 490 -3.48 7.63 -24.54
N ALA A 491 -4.80 7.47 -24.37
CA ALA A 491 -5.55 6.43 -25.05
C ALA A 491 -5.51 6.70 -26.57
N ASN A 492 -5.19 5.67 -27.35
CA ASN A 492 -5.00 5.64 -28.81
C ASN A 492 -3.57 5.86 -29.34
N ASP A 493 -2.68 6.55 -28.60
CA ASP A 493 -1.29 6.73 -29.03
C ASP A 493 -0.31 5.76 -28.37
N ASN A 494 -0.55 5.34 -27.12
CA ASN A 494 0.40 4.50 -26.37
C ASN A 494 -0.22 3.21 -25.85
N TRP A 495 -1.52 3.24 -25.57
CA TRP A 495 -2.31 2.07 -25.25
C TRP A 495 -3.74 2.25 -25.78
N GLN A 496 -4.48 1.16 -25.95
CA GLN A 496 -5.89 1.19 -26.37
C GLN A 496 -6.74 0.27 -25.52
N ASP A 497 -7.97 0.70 -25.23
CA ASP A 497 -9.02 -0.18 -24.71
C ASP A 497 -9.82 -0.75 -25.88
N ALA A 498 -9.66 -2.05 -26.14
CA ALA A 498 -10.39 -2.76 -27.18
C ALA A 498 -11.90 -2.86 -26.89
N THR A 499 -12.30 -2.74 -25.62
CA THR A 499 -13.72 -2.79 -25.21
C THR A 499 -14.50 -1.62 -25.80
N THR A 500 -13.88 -0.44 -25.88
CA THR A 500 -14.53 0.77 -26.40
C THR A 500 -14.33 0.92 -27.91
N THR A 501 -13.22 0.42 -28.45
CA THR A 501 -12.85 0.58 -29.86
C THR A 501 -13.34 -0.56 -30.77
N GLY A 502 -13.85 -1.67 -30.20
CA GLY A 502 -14.39 -2.81 -30.93
C GLY A 502 -13.33 -3.81 -31.43
N SER A 503 -13.81 -4.86 -32.10
CA SER A 503 -12.96 -5.90 -32.70
C SER A 503 -12.18 -5.35 -33.89
N GLY A 504 -10.90 -5.72 -34.01
CA GLY A 504 -10.07 -5.30 -35.14
C GLY A 504 -8.61 -5.72 -35.01
N THR A 505 -7.87 -5.58 -36.11
CA THR A 505 -6.42 -5.84 -36.16
C THR A 505 -5.65 -4.62 -35.68
N ARG A 506 -4.72 -4.83 -34.74
CA ARG A 506 -3.87 -3.78 -34.17
C ARG A 506 -2.40 -4.13 -34.32
N ARG A 507 -1.55 -3.13 -34.58
CA ARG A 507 -0.10 -3.28 -34.55
C ARG A 507 0.42 -2.80 -33.21
N ILE A 508 1.00 -3.72 -32.44
CA ILE A 508 1.59 -3.44 -31.14
C ILE A 508 3.11 -3.34 -31.32
N TYR A 509 3.68 -2.23 -30.87
CA TYR A 509 5.11 -2.00 -30.81
C TYR A 509 5.64 -2.42 -29.46
N ARG A 510 6.94 -2.72 -29.39
CA ARG A 510 7.59 -3.11 -28.15
C ARG A 510 7.41 -2.04 -27.08
N PHE A 511 7.10 -2.40 -25.84
CA PHE A 511 7.02 -1.42 -24.75
C PHE A 511 8.34 -1.30 -23.98
N ASP A 512 9.25 -2.24 -24.16
CA ASP A 512 10.50 -2.37 -23.41
C ASP A 512 11.67 -1.62 -24.06
N SER A 513 11.40 -0.50 -24.74
CA SER A 513 12.42 0.40 -25.29
C SER A 513 11.93 1.85 -25.23
N ALA A 514 12.82 2.77 -24.87
CA ALA A 514 12.53 4.20 -24.89
C ALA A 514 12.33 4.75 -26.32
N GLU A 515 12.84 4.06 -27.34
CA GLU A 515 12.81 4.49 -28.74
C GLU A 515 11.43 4.34 -29.39
N THR A 516 10.55 3.56 -28.79
CA THR A 516 9.15 3.43 -29.22
C THR A 516 8.31 4.38 -28.37
N SER A 517 8.10 5.61 -28.83
CA SER A 517 7.22 6.61 -28.21
C SER A 517 6.15 7.08 -29.20
N GLY A 518 4.97 7.48 -28.70
CA GLY A 518 3.84 7.90 -29.55
C GLY A 518 3.29 6.79 -30.46
N VAL A 519 3.49 5.53 -30.09
CA VAL A 519 3.00 4.35 -30.80
C VAL A 519 2.33 3.37 -29.86
N LEU A 520 1.35 2.61 -30.38
CA LEU A 520 0.57 1.65 -29.60
C LEU A 520 1.46 0.54 -29.02
N ARG A 521 1.58 0.46 -27.70
CA ARG A 521 2.48 -0.44 -26.96
C ARG A 521 1.76 -1.39 -26.00
N GLY A 522 0.46 -1.21 -25.82
CA GLY A 522 -0.38 -2.11 -25.04
C GLY A 522 -1.83 -2.05 -25.48
N VAL A 523 -2.53 -3.18 -25.45
CA VAL A 523 -3.97 -3.25 -25.70
C VAL A 523 -4.64 -3.92 -24.51
N ARG A 524 -5.65 -3.27 -23.95
CA ARG A 524 -6.50 -3.81 -22.89
C ARG A 524 -7.78 -4.37 -23.49
N VAL A 525 -8.23 -5.54 -23.03
CA VAL A 525 -9.48 -6.19 -23.45
C VAL A 525 -10.27 -6.55 -22.21
N THR A 526 -11.58 -6.30 -22.17
CA THR A 526 -12.42 -6.73 -21.05
C THR A 526 -12.51 -8.26 -21.02
N LYS A 527 -12.10 -8.84 -19.88
CA LYS A 527 -12.28 -10.26 -19.54
C LYS A 527 -13.65 -10.48 -18.92
N ALA A 528 -14.03 -9.64 -17.96
CA ALA A 528 -15.30 -9.68 -17.28
C ALA A 528 -15.80 -8.26 -17.02
N SER A 529 -17.04 -7.99 -17.41
CA SER A 529 -17.73 -6.72 -17.14
C SER A 529 -18.44 -6.77 -15.78
N GLY A 530 -18.68 -5.61 -15.17
CA GLY A 530 -19.41 -5.50 -13.92
C GLY A 530 -18.90 -4.35 -13.04
N PRO A 531 -19.35 -4.27 -11.78
CA PRO A 531 -18.88 -3.26 -10.83
C PRO A 531 -17.40 -3.40 -10.46
N SER A 532 -16.82 -4.58 -10.71
CA SER A 532 -15.42 -4.91 -10.49
C SER A 532 -14.87 -5.56 -11.77
N PRO A 533 -14.60 -4.77 -12.81
CA PRO A 533 -14.22 -5.30 -14.11
C PRO A 533 -12.81 -5.91 -14.09
N GLU A 534 -12.63 -6.94 -14.91
CA GLU A 534 -11.35 -7.60 -15.14
C GLU A 534 -10.90 -7.41 -16.57
N TYR A 535 -9.59 -7.35 -16.79
CA TYR A 535 -9.03 -7.11 -18.11
C TYR A 535 -7.91 -8.07 -18.44
N TYR A 536 -7.73 -8.35 -19.73
CA TYR A 536 -6.48 -8.83 -20.27
C TYR A 536 -5.68 -7.67 -20.86
N TRP A 537 -4.37 -7.69 -20.69
CA TRP A 537 -3.44 -6.80 -21.38
C TRP A 537 -2.58 -7.60 -22.36
N LEU A 538 -2.40 -7.05 -23.55
CA LEU A 538 -1.61 -7.60 -24.63
C LEU A 538 -0.45 -6.65 -24.91
N GLY A 539 0.77 -7.17 -24.90
CA GLY A 539 1.98 -6.42 -25.20
C GLY A 539 3.01 -7.22 -25.99
N TYR A 540 4.11 -6.55 -26.32
CA TYR A 540 5.24 -7.13 -27.04
C TYR A 540 6.56 -6.73 -26.36
N ARG A 541 7.40 -7.72 -26.02
CA ARG A 541 8.63 -7.57 -25.20
C ARG A 541 9.83 -8.34 -25.78
N PRO A 542 10.45 -7.87 -26.88
CA PRO A 542 11.62 -8.54 -27.46
C PRO A 542 12.96 -8.21 -26.77
N GLY A 543 12.98 -7.33 -25.77
CA GLY A 543 14.18 -6.86 -25.08
C GLY A 543 14.86 -7.91 -24.19
N LEU A 544 14.12 -8.93 -23.76
CA LEU A 544 14.69 -10.10 -23.08
C LEU A 544 15.18 -11.12 -24.10
N ALA A 545 16.39 -10.89 -24.62
CA ALA A 545 16.98 -11.73 -25.67
C ALA A 545 17.17 -13.20 -25.26
N THR A 546 17.23 -13.49 -23.96
CA THR A 546 17.41 -14.82 -23.38
C THR A 546 16.12 -15.67 -23.39
N LEU A 547 14.97 -15.09 -23.72
CA LEU A 547 13.68 -15.79 -23.78
C LEU A 547 13.10 -15.75 -25.21
N PRO A 548 13.38 -16.76 -26.05
CA PRO A 548 12.99 -16.76 -27.46
C PRO A 548 11.48 -16.67 -27.70
N SER A 549 10.65 -17.17 -26.78
CA SER A 549 9.19 -17.10 -26.90
C SER A 549 8.71 -15.65 -26.88
N PHE A 550 9.27 -14.79 -26.02
CA PHE A 550 8.91 -13.37 -25.98
C PHE A 550 9.46 -12.52 -27.12
N ARG A 551 10.48 -13.02 -27.82
CA ARG A 551 11.03 -12.33 -28.99
C ARG A 551 10.02 -12.24 -30.13
N ASN A 552 9.11 -13.21 -30.24
CA ASN A 552 8.12 -13.29 -31.32
C ASN A 552 6.68 -13.48 -30.83
N GLY A 553 6.49 -13.69 -29.53
CA GLY A 553 5.20 -14.02 -28.90
C GLY A 553 4.50 -12.83 -28.27
N ALA A 554 3.27 -13.06 -27.84
CA ALA A 554 2.47 -12.07 -27.13
C ALA A 554 2.74 -12.17 -25.63
N TYR A 555 2.98 -11.04 -24.98
CA TYR A 555 2.99 -10.98 -23.53
C TYR A 555 1.59 -10.67 -23.03
N VAL A 556 0.96 -11.64 -22.37
CA VAL A 556 -0.46 -11.56 -21.97
C VAL A 556 -0.59 -11.55 -20.46
N LEU A 557 -1.22 -10.50 -19.95
CA LEU A 557 -1.47 -10.32 -18.52
C LEU A 557 -2.96 -10.35 -18.22
N TRP A 558 -3.31 -10.83 -17.04
CA TRP A 558 -4.60 -10.62 -16.40
C TRP A 558 -4.47 -9.52 -15.35
N GLN A 559 -5.34 -8.52 -15.48
CA GLN A 559 -5.61 -7.49 -14.48
C GLN A 559 -6.89 -7.85 -13.74
N ARG A 560 -6.78 -7.99 -12.42
CA ARG A 560 -7.92 -8.15 -11.52
C ARG A 560 -8.49 -6.81 -11.07
N PRO A 561 -9.72 -6.79 -10.54
CA PRO A 561 -10.38 -5.54 -10.21
C PRO A 561 -9.67 -4.84 -9.05
N GLY A 562 -9.31 -3.57 -9.25
CA GLY A 562 -8.69 -2.74 -8.20
C GLY A 562 -7.27 -3.15 -7.79
N GLU A 563 -6.63 -4.05 -8.54
CA GLU A 563 -5.29 -4.56 -8.20
C GLU A 563 -4.19 -3.75 -8.90
N ALA A 564 -3.19 -3.34 -8.12
CA ALA A 564 -1.94 -2.79 -8.62
C ALA A 564 -0.95 -3.88 -9.08
N ARG A 565 -1.26 -5.14 -8.75
CA ARG A 565 -0.58 -6.36 -9.17
C ARG A 565 -1.04 -6.83 -10.55
N SER A 566 -0.19 -7.57 -11.24
CA SER A 566 -0.52 -8.23 -12.50
C SER A 566 -0.22 -9.72 -12.46
N TRP A 567 -0.88 -10.49 -13.33
CA TRP A 567 -0.60 -11.91 -13.53
C TRP A 567 -0.30 -12.18 -15.00
N VAL A 568 0.93 -12.58 -15.33
CA VAL A 568 1.17 -13.19 -16.64
C VAL A 568 0.42 -14.51 -16.73
N ILE A 569 -0.29 -14.70 -17.83
CA ILE A 569 -1.12 -15.90 -18.10
C ILE A 569 -0.60 -16.69 -19.29
N ASP A 570 0.13 -16.03 -20.19
CA ASP A 570 0.71 -16.62 -21.38
C ASP A 570 1.96 -15.85 -21.81
N THR A 571 2.92 -16.59 -22.35
CA THR A 571 4.23 -16.13 -22.79
C THR A 571 4.62 -16.70 -24.16
N THR A 572 3.68 -17.31 -24.88
CA THR A 572 3.90 -18.01 -26.16
C THR A 572 3.99 -17.10 -27.37
#